data_AF-A0A7K2MPE3-F1
#
_entry.id   AF-A0A7K2MPE3-F1
#
_cell.length_a   1.000
_cell.length_b   1.000
_cell.length_c   1.000
_cell.angle_alpha   90.00
_cell.angle_beta   90.00
_cell.angle_gamma   90.00
#
_symmetry.space_group_name_H-M   'P 1'
#
loop_
_entity.id
_entity.type
_entity.pdbx_description
1 polymer ?
#
loop_
_entity_poly.entity_id
_entity_poly.type
_entity_poly.pdbx_seq_one_letter_code
_entity_poly.pdbx_strand_id
1 'polypeptide(L)'
;MTRTARSFWLEAPGRGAVREVALPEPGPDDVLVRTLFSGVSRGTETLVFGGRVPGNQYAAMRAPFQEGDFPGPVKYGYLNVGVVEEGPERLAGRTV
;
A
#
# COMPACT_ATOMS: atom_id res chain seq x y z
N MET A 1 -2.17 21.99 4.23
CA MET A 1 -0.95 21.79 3.42
C MET A 1 -1.03 20.39 2.87
N THR A 2 -0.83 20.18 1.57
CA THR A 2 -0.90 18.82 0.99
C THR A 2 0.22 17.97 1.58
N ARG A 3 -0.13 16.94 2.37
CA ARG A 3 0.84 16.00 2.91
C ARG A 3 1.25 15.04 1.80
N THR A 4 2.54 14.73 1.69
CA THR A 4 3.05 13.76 0.73
C THR A 4 3.70 12.56 1.43
N ALA A 5 3.74 11.43 0.73
CA ALA A 5 4.43 10.22 1.15
C ALA A 5 5.21 9.61 -0.02
N ARG A 6 6.12 8.69 0.28
CA ARG A 6 6.80 7.87 -0.73
C ARG A 6 6.13 6.50 -0.80
N SER A 7 5.74 6.07 -1.98
CA SER A 7 5.13 4.76 -2.23
C SER A 7 5.89 3.99 -3.29
N PHE A 8 6.06 2.69 -3.09
CA PHE A 8 6.61 1.79 -4.11
C PHE A 8 5.48 1.32 -5.05
N TRP A 9 5.67 1.54 -6.35
CA TRP A 9 4.75 1.16 -7.40
C TRP A 9 5.41 0.13 -8.32
N LEU A 10 4.65 -0.88 -8.71
CA LEU A 10 4.97 -1.70 -9.87
C LEU A 10 4.47 -0.95 -11.09
N GLU A 11 5.36 -0.54 -11.98
CA GLU A 11 4.97 0.20 -13.19
C GLU A 11 4.59 -0.74 -14.33
N ALA A 12 5.25 -1.90 -14.36
CA ALA A 12 5.05 -3.00 -15.27
C ALA A 12 5.63 -4.27 -14.62
N PRO A 13 5.29 -5.47 -15.11
CA PRO A 13 5.93 -6.70 -14.66
C PRO A 13 7.47 -6.58 -14.65
N GLY A 14 8.09 -6.87 -13.51
CA GLY A 14 9.53 -6.82 -13.31
C GLY A 14 10.11 -5.43 -13.05
N ARG A 15 9.30 -4.35 -13.05
CA ARG A 15 9.78 -2.97 -12.91
C ARG A 15 9.05 -2.22 -11.80
N GLY A 16 9.81 -1.86 -10.76
CA GLY A 16 9.32 -1.05 -9.65
C GLY A 16 9.93 0.36 -9.64
N ALA A 17 9.19 1.32 -9.11
CA ALA A 17 9.66 2.69 -8.87
C ALA A 17 9.10 3.24 -7.56
N VAL A 18 9.88 4.04 -6.84
CA VAL A 18 9.39 4.80 -5.69
C VAL A 18 8.92 6.16 -6.19
N ARG A 19 7.67 6.51 -5.89
CA ARG A 19 7.03 7.77 -6.30
C ARG A 19 6.64 8.57 -5.07
N GLU A 20 6.70 9.89 -5.20
CA GLU A 20 6.01 10.78 -4.26
C GLU A 20 4.51 10.77 -4.59
N VAL A 21 3.67 10.68 -3.57
CA VAL A 21 2.21 10.66 -3.69
C VAL A 21 1.62 11.65 -2.70
N ALA A 22 0.57 12.36 -3.11
CA ALA A 22 -0.23 13.15 -2.19
C ALA A 22 -1.10 12.22 -1.35
N LEU A 23 -1.16 12.47 -0.04
CA LEU A 23 -2.07 11.78 0.85
C LEU A 23 -3.40 12.55 0.89
N PRO A 24 -4.54 11.86 0.79
CA PRO A 24 -5.82 12.49 1.07
C PRO A 24 -5.88 12.94 2.53
N GLU A 25 -6.63 14.00 2.80
CA GLU A 25 -6.94 14.38 4.18
C GLU A 25 -7.75 13.25 4.83
N PRO A 26 -7.34 12.74 6.01
CA PRO A 26 -8.06 11.67 6.70
C PRO A 26 -9.50 12.10 7.05
N GLY A 27 -10.47 11.22 6.80
CA GLY A 27 -11.83 11.38 7.30
C GLY A 27 -11.91 11.17 8.82
N PRO A 28 -13.09 11.39 9.44
CA PRO A 28 -13.28 11.28 10.89
C PRO A 28 -12.93 9.91 11.48
N ASP A 29 -13.09 8.85 10.69
CA ASP A 29 -12.84 7.46 11.11
C ASP A 29 -11.54 6.88 10.52
N ASP A 30 -10.82 7.64 9.71
CA ASP A 30 -9.54 7.23 9.14
C ASP A 30 -8.41 7.42 10.15
N VAL A 31 -7.31 6.70 9.91
CA VAL A 31 -6.05 6.89 10.62
C VAL A 31 -4.95 7.18 9.62
N LEU A 32 -4.12 8.17 9.92
CA LEU A 32 -2.85 8.35 9.23
C LEU A 32 -1.78 7.54 9.94
N VAL A 33 -1.19 6.58 9.22
CA VAL A 33 -0.16 5.70 9.76
C VAL A 33 1.19 6.04 9.14
N ARG A 34 2.16 6.42 9.98
CA ARG A 34 3.56 6.44 9.58
C ARG A 34 4.10 5.03 9.66
N THR A 35 4.37 4.45 8.48
CA THR A 35 4.98 3.12 8.36
C THR A 35 6.35 3.08 9.03
N LEU A 36 6.56 2.08 9.88
CA LEU A 36 7.86 1.73 10.46
C LEU A 36 8.52 0.60 9.68
N PHE A 37 7.75 -0.45 9.40
CA PHE A 37 8.21 -1.65 8.71
C PHE A 37 7.15 -2.14 7.73
N SER A 38 7.59 -2.76 6.65
CA SER A 38 6.71 -3.57 5.80
C SER A 38 7.36 -4.91 5.53
N GLY A 39 6.60 -5.98 5.72
CA GLY A 39 6.98 -7.30 5.23
C GLY A 39 6.88 -7.35 3.70
N VAL A 40 7.75 -8.16 3.08
CA VAL A 40 7.66 -8.53 1.66
C VAL A 40 7.27 -9.99 1.58
N SER A 41 6.13 -10.27 0.97
CA SER A 41 5.68 -11.65 0.81
C SER A 41 6.37 -12.32 -0.37
N ARG A 42 7.34 -13.20 -0.08
CA ARG A 42 8.07 -13.97 -1.10
C ARG A 42 7.15 -14.76 -2.05
N GLY A 43 5.95 -15.16 -1.62
CA GLY A 43 4.99 -15.85 -2.47
C GLY A 43 4.20 -14.87 -3.35
N THR A 44 3.19 -14.24 -2.74
CA THR A 44 2.21 -13.40 -3.43
C THR A 44 2.86 -12.21 -4.14
N GLU A 45 3.74 -11.47 -3.47
CA GLU A 45 4.32 -10.27 -4.06
C GLU A 45 5.32 -10.61 -5.17
N THR A 46 5.96 -11.78 -5.15
CA THR A 46 6.79 -12.24 -6.28
C THR A 46 5.95 -12.65 -7.49
N LEU A 47 4.72 -13.16 -7.30
CA LEU A 47 3.78 -13.39 -8.40
C LEU A 47 3.31 -12.06 -9.00
N VAL A 48 2.93 -11.11 -8.15
CA VAL A 48 2.47 -9.78 -8.55
C VAL A 48 3.58 -9.00 -9.25
N PHE A 49 4.78 -8.92 -8.66
CA PHE A 49 5.95 -8.27 -9.26
C PHE A 49 6.26 -8.81 -10.64
N GLY A 50 6.17 -10.14 -10.83
CA GLY A 50 6.39 -10.77 -12.13
C GLY A 50 5.22 -10.67 -13.11
N GLY A 51 4.09 -10.05 -12.76
CA GLY A 51 2.90 -10.01 -13.60
C GLY A 51 2.24 -11.38 -13.83
N ARG A 52 2.40 -12.31 -12.89
CA ARG A 52 1.99 -13.72 -13.02
C ARG A 52 0.68 -14.05 -12.31
N VAL A 53 -0.05 -13.05 -11.84
CA VAL A 53 -1.40 -13.26 -11.31
C VAL A 53 -2.32 -13.66 -12.47
N PRO A 54 -3.11 -14.74 -12.37
CA PRO A 54 -4.10 -15.07 -13.40
C PRO A 54 -5.21 -14.00 -13.44
N GLY A 55 -5.69 -13.64 -14.64
CA GLY A 55 -6.69 -12.57 -14.80
C GLY A 55 -7.98 -12.78 -14.01
N ASN A 56 -8.45 -14.03 -13.88
CA ASN A 56 -9.63 -14.38 -13.08
C ASN A 56 -9.40 -14.25 -11.56
N GLN A 57 -8.15 -14.08 -11.11
CA GLN A 57 -7.79 -13.87 -9.71
C GLN A 57 -7.57 -12.40 -9.35
N TYR A 58 -7.63 -11.48 -10.32
CA TYR A 58 -7.33 -10.06 -10.05
C TYR A 58 -8.21 -9.46 -8.97
N ALA A 59 -9.52 -9.76 -8.99
CA ALA A 59 -10.45 -9.29 -7.98
C ALA A 59 -10.17 -9.92 -6.60
N ALA A 60 -9.93 -11.24 -6.56
CA ALA A 60 -9.71 -11.98 -5.31
C ALA A 60 -8.38 -11.63 -4.63
N MET A 61 -7.37 -11.22 -5.41
CA MET A 61 -6.03 -10.94 -4.93
C MET A 61 -5.76 -9.46 -4.67
N ARG A 62 -6.76 -8.58 -4.75
CA ARG A 62 -6.58 -7.16 -4.41
C ARG A 62 -6.11 -6.99 -2.96
N ALA A 63 -5.07 -6.18 -2.75
CA ALA A 63 -4.63 -5.82 -1.40
C ALA A 63 -5.59 -4.78 -0.76
N PRO A 64 -5.66 -4.72 0.58
CA PRO A 64 -6.31 -3.61 1.27
C PRO A 64 -5.73 -2.28 0.80
N PHE A 65 -6.59 -1.30 0.52
CA PHE A 65 -6.20 0.03 0.04
C PHE A 65 -5.29 0.02 -1.21
N GLN A 66 -5.38 -1.03 -2.04
CA GLN A 66 -4.64 -1.12 -3.29
C GLN A 66 -5.03 0.02 -4.23
N GLU A 67 -4.01 0.71 -4.74
CA GLU A 67 -4.16 1.67 -5.83
C GLU A 67 -3.63 1.08 -7.13
N GLY A 68 -4.37 1.27 -8.21
CA GLY A 68 -4.09 0.62 -9.50
C GLY A 68 -4.51 -0.85 -9.54
N ASP A 69 -4.16 -1.51 -10.64
CA ASP A 69 -4.68 -2.82 -11.02
C ASP A 69 -3.58 -3.71 -11.62
N PHE A 70 -3.73 -5.02 -11.46
CA PHE A 70 -2.84 -5.97 -12.12
C PHE A 70 -3.04 -5.94 -13.64
N PRO A 71 -1.98 -6.17 -14.44
CA PRO A 71 -0.61 -6.51 -14.05
C PRO A 71 0.28 -5.29 -13.74
N GLY A 72 -0.28 -4.08 -13.73
CA GLY A 72 0.40 -2.82 -13.47
C GLY A 72 -0.10 -1.70 -14.40
N PRO A 73 0.01 -0.43 -13.99
CA PRO A 73 0.64 0.03 -12.76
C PRO A 73 -0.18 -0.25 -11.48
N VAL A 74 0.49 -0.67 -10.40
CA VAL A 74 -0.18 -0.99 -9.11
C VAL A 74 0.74 -0.74 -7.91
N LYS A 75 0.19 -0.15 -6.84
CA LYS A 75 0.79 -0.11 -5.50
C LYS A 75 0.27 -1.30 -4.70
N TYR A 76 1.13 -2.29 -4.47
CA TYR A 76 0.74 -3.56 -3.85
C TYR A 76 1.61 -3.89 -2.64
N GLY A 77 0.96 -4.13 -1.51
CA GLY A 77 1.59 -4.51 -0.23
C GLY A 77 0.55 -4.56 0.86
N TYR A 78 0.70 -5.47 1.82
CA TYR A 78 -0.35 -5.75 2.82
C TYR A 78 0.19 -6.11 4.22
N LEU A 79 1.51 -6.09 4.42
CA LEU A 79 2.15 -6.44 5.69
C LEU A 79 2.77 -5.20 6.34
N ASN A 80 1.96 -4.17 6.61
CA ASN A 80 2.41 -2.91 7.17
C ASN A 80 2.40 -2.94 8.70
N VAL A 81 3.45 -2.41 9.33
CA VAL A 81 3.47 -2.05 10.76
C VAL A 81 3.85 -0.58 10.85
N GLY A 82 3.08 0.19 11.61
CA GLY A 82 3.29 1.63 11.73
C GLY A 82 2.78 2.22 13.03
N VAL A 83 2.90 3.53 13.16
CA VAL A 83 2.34 4.30 14.28
C VAL A 83 1.25 5.21 13.73
N VAL A 84 0.10 5.22 14.39
CA VAL A 84 -0.98 6.18 14.10
C VAL A 84 -0.51 7.58 14.51
N GLU A 85 -0.27 8.45 13.54
CA GLU A 85 0.10 9.86 13.78
C GLU A 85 -1.14 10.73 13.99
N GLU A 86 -2.20 10.45 13.25
CA GLU A 86 -3.47 11.19 13.29
C GLU A 86 -4.64 10.22 13.17
N GLY A 87 -5.77 10.57 13.79
CA GLY A 87 -6.99 9.75 13.84
C GLY A 87 -7.67 9.86 15.20
N PRO A 88 -8.63 8.97 15.52
CA PRO A 88 -9.33 9.02 16.78
C PRO A 88 -8.39 8.93 17.99
N GLU A 89 -8.68 9.70 19.05
CA GLU A 89 -7.80 9.84 20.23
C GLU A 89 -7.37 8.50 20.85
N ARG A 90 -8.28 7.52 20.88
CA ARG A 90 -8.01 6.15 21.38
C ARG A 90 -6.96 5.37 20.57
N LEU A 91 -6.62 5.83 19.36
CA LEU A 91 -5.69 5.20 18.43
C LEU A 91 -4.41 6.00 18.23
N ALA A 92 -4.45 7.33 18.36
CA ALA A 92 -3.28 8.18 18.19
C ALA A 92 -2.09 7.72 19.04
N GLY A 93 -0.91 7.64 18.44
CA GLY A 93 0.34 7.17 19.06
C GLY A 93 0.47 5.65 19.20
N ARG A 94 -0.56 4.85 18.88
CA ARG A 94 -0.48 3.38 18.96
C ARG A 94 0.26 2.78 17.77
N THR A 95 0.97 1.68 18.02
CA THR A 95 1.47 0.80 16.97
C THR A 95 0.34 -0.09 16.45
N VAL A 96 0.23 -0.16 15.12
CA VAL A 96 -0.76 -0.95 14.38
C VAL A 96 -0.09 -1.79 13.31
#